data_AF-A0A6J7EIY6-F1
#
_entry.id   AF-A0A6J7EIY6-F1
#
_cell.length_a   1.000
_cell.length_b   1.000
_cell.length_c   1.000
_cell.angle_alpha   90.00
_cell.angle_beta   90.00
_cell.angle_gamma   90.00
#
_symmetry.space_group_name_H-M   'P 1'
#
loop_
_entity.id
_entity.type
_entity.pdbx_description
1 polymer ?
#
loop_
_entity_poly.entity_id
_entity_poly.type
_entity_poly.pdbx_seq_one_letter_code
_entity_poly.pdbx_strand_id
1 'polypeptide(L)'
;MSTGAPGTDASAQGATGRPSGKFWAVAGLSALLVGVGGFFLGSAVKAADYDKGQPAYNKIYAAGFTSGQQAGNAAGKQAGQASGKRLGVAQGLQVGKKAGEAAGQKTGYSTGYTAGVTAGASEALGTLGAWNTDVPYVVELNPSSAKGVPYQIYSRTLMLKGFSYFLCPDGKTACNTKLPG
;
A
#
# COMPACT_ATOMS: atom_id res chain seq x y z
N MET A 1 -65.23 -20.45 -1.53
CA MET A 1 -65.94 -21.11 -2.65
C MET A 1 -64.95 -22.15 -3.19
N SER A 2 -64.96 -23.37 -2.64
CA SER A 2 -65.66 -24.56 -3.20
C SER A 2 -65.30 -24.74 -4.67
N THR A 3 -64.57 -25.78 -5.06
CA THR A 3 -64.99 -27.20 -5.07
C THR A 3 -63.76 -28.12 -4.84
N GLY A 4 -63.75 -29.27 -4.17
CA GLY A 4 -64.78 -30.30 -3.97
C GLY A 4 -64.42 -31.54 -4.82
N ALA A 5 -63.86 -32.59 -4.20
CA ALA A 5 -63.44 -33.88 -4.80
C ALA A 5 -64.60 -34.67 -5.46
N PRO A 6 -64.34 -35.73 -6.27
CA PRO A 6 -64.17 -37.11 -5.74
C PRO A 6 -63.20 -37.96 -6.61
N GLY A 7 -62.78 -39.18 -6.31
CA GLY A 7 -63.03 -40.15 -5.25
C GLY A 7 -62.16 -41.36 -5.62
N THR A 8 -61.36 -41.83 -4.67
CA THR A 8 -60.64 -43.09 -4.76
C THR A 8 -61.58 -44.19 -4.30
N ASP A 9 -62.08 -45.03 -5.21
CA ASP A 9 -62.68 -46.31 -4.86
C ASP A 9 -62.48 -47.32 -6.00
N ALA A 10 -61.39 -48.07 -5.91
CA ALA A 10 -61.28 -49.38 -6.53
C ALA A 10 -60.60 -50.31 -5.52
N SER A 11 -61.36 -50.62 -4.48
CA SER A 11 -61.55 -51.97 -3.94
C SER A 11 -60.48 -53.00 -4.34
N ALA A 12 -59.35 -53.00 -3.64
CA ALA A 12 -58.50 -54.19 -3.58
C ALA A 12 -59.21 -55.21 -2.69
N GLN A 13 -60.03 -56.04 -3.30
CA GLN A 13 -60.66 -57.20 -2.67
C GLN A 13 -59.56 -58.06 -2.04
N GLY A 14 -59.54 -58.10 -0.71
CA GLY A 14 -58.69 -58.99 0.06
C GLY A 14 -59.06 -60.44 -0.22
N ALA A 15 -58.25 -61.13 -1.02
CA ALA A 15 -58.27 -62.58 -1.07
C ALA A 15 -57.40 -63.10 0.09
N THR A 16 -58.04 -63.34 1.24
CA THR A 16 -57.48 -64.05 2.39
C THR A 16 -57.39 -65.56 2.09
N GLY A 17 -56.55 -65.92 1.12
CA GLY A 17 -56.19 -67.32 0.83
C GLY A 17 -54.73 -67.55 1.17
N ARG A 18 -54.43 -68.54 2.02
CA ARG A 18 -53.05 -68.95 2.33
C ARG A 18 -52.38 -69.34 0.99
N PRO A 19 -51.35 -68.62 0.53
CA PRO A 19 -50.81 -68.82 -0.81
C PRO A 19 -50.37 -70.28 -0.98
N SER A 20 -50.87 -70.92 -2.03
CA SER A 20 -50.57 -72.33 -2.32
C SER A 20 -49.05 -72.52 -2.51
N GLY A 21 -48.52 -73.72 -2.25
CA GLY A 21 -47.09 -73.99 -2.40
C GLY A 21 -46.53 -73.65 -3.79
N LYS A 22 -47.39 -73.65 -4.83
CA LYS A 22 -47.04 -73.23 -6.18
C LYS A 22 -46.82 -71.72 -6.29
N PHE A 23 -47.53 -70.90 -5.53
CA PHE A 23 -47.34 -69.45 -5.48
C PHE A 23 -45.98 -69.09 -4.89
N TRP A 24 -45.59 -69.73 -3.77
CA TRP A 24 -44.26 -69.54 -3.18
C TRP A 24 -43.13 -70.07 -4.07
N ALA A 25 -43.37 -71.15 -4.82
CA ALA A 25 -42.41 -71.65 -5.80
C ALA A 25 -42.18 -70.66 -6.95
N VAL A 26 -43.24 -70.06 -7.50
CA VAL A 26 -43.14 -69.07 -8.59
C VAL A 26 -42.56 -67.75 -8.10
N ALA A 27 -42.96 -67.28 -6.91
CA ALA A 27 -42.40 -66.07 -6.29
C ALA A 27 -40.90 -66.25 -5.97
N GLY A 28 -40.51 -67.42 -5.44
CA GLY A 28 -39.12 -67.76 -5.17
C GLY A 28 -38.27 -67.82 -6.43
N LEU A 29 -38.78 -68.43 -7.51
CA LEU A 29 -38.08 -68.49 -8.80
C LEU A 29 -37.93 -67.10 -9.42
N SER A 30 -38.95 -66.25 -9.29
CA SER A 30 -38.93 -64.88 -9.81
C SER A 30 -37.95 -63.98 -9.03
N ALA A 31 -37.91 -64.11 -7.70
CA ALA A 31 -36.94 -63.44 -6.85
C ALA A 31 -35.51 -63.93 -7.10
N LEU A 32 -35.32 -65.23 -7.41
CA LEU A 32 -34.04 -65.78 -7.84
C LEU A 32 -33.62 -65.23 -9.21
N LEU A 33 -34.54 -65.12 -10.17
CA LEU A 33 -34.23 -64.57 -11.50
C LEU A 33 -33.94 -63.06 -11.44
N VAL A 34 -34.65 -62.30 -10.63
CA VAL A 34 -34.38 -60.86 -10.41
C VAL A 34 -33.15 -60.65 -9.54
N GLY A 35 -32.90 -61.51 -8.55
CA GLY A 35 -31.71 -61.47 -7.70
C GLY A 35 -30.45 -61.85 -8.46
N VAL A 36 -30.49 -62.92 -9.25
CA VAL A 36 -29.38 -63.36 -10.13
C VAL A 36 -29.23 -62.37 -11.29
N GLY A 37 -30.33 -61.94 -11.91
CA GLY A 37 -30.32 -60.92 -12.95
C GLY A 37 -29.74 -59.59 -12.47
N GLY A 38 -30.11 -59.14 -11.27
CA GLY A 38 -29.60 -57.93 -10.62
C GLY A 38 -28.16 -58.05 -10.13
N PHE A 39 -27.73 -59.24 -9.69
CA PHE A 39 -26.34 -59.53 -9.34
C PHE A 39 -25.41 -59.46 -10.57
N PHE A 40 -25.92 -59.83 -11.75
CA PHE A 40 -25.21 -59.64 -13.03
C PHE A 40 -25.45 -58.27 -13.70
N LEU A 41 -26.49 -57.52 -13.29
CA LEU A 41 -26.74 -56.12 -13.70
C LEU A 41 -26.08 -55.08 -12.79
N GLY A 42 -25.44 -55.51 -11.70
CA GLY A 42 -24.37 -54.77 -11.02
C GLY A 42 -23.17 -54.71 -11.95
N SER A 43 -23.33 -53.92 -13.02
CA SER A 43 -22.40 -53.84 -14.15
C SER A 43 -21.00 -53.58 -13.60
N ALA A 44 -20.17 -54.60 -13.73
CA ALA A 44 -18.76 -54.56 -13.40
C ALA A 44 -18.15 -53.32 -14.05
N VAL A 45 -17.80 -52.34 -13.24
CA VAL A 45 -16.82 -51.35 -13.61
C VAL A 45 -15.53 -52.15 -13.83
N LYS A 46 -15.22 -52.51 -15.07
CA LYS A 46 -14.05 -53.33 -15.34
C LYS A 46 -12.85 -52.42 -15.10
N ALA A 47 -11.89 -52.88 -14.31
CA ALA A 47 -10.65 -52.14 -14.11
C ALA A 47 -10.00 -51.75 -15.46
N ALA A 48 -10.19 -52.59 -16.49
CA ALA A 48 -9.79 -52.34 -17.86
C ALA A 48 -10.39 -51.07 -18.50
N ASP A 49 -11.57 -50.59 -18.05
CA ASP A 49 -12.17 -49.35 -18.55
C ASP A 49 -11.40 -48.09 -18.08
N TYR A 50 -10.51 -48.25 -17.09
CA TYR A 50 -9.58 -47.23 -16.60
C TYR A 50 -8.14 -47.44 -17.06
N ASP A 51 -7.89 -48.38 -17.97
CA ASP A 51 -6.60 -48.47 -18.61
C ASP A 51 -6.32 -47.19 -19.41
N LYS A 52 -5.04 -46.81 -19.47
CA LYS A 52 -4.60 -45.58 -20.14
C LYS A 52 -5.08 -45.55 -21.59
N GLY A 53 -5.83 -44.51 -21.94
CA GLY A 53 -6.39 -44.31 -23.28
C GLY A 53 -7.87 -44.66 -23.40
N GLN A 54 -8.47 -45.32 -22.42
CA GLN A 54 -9.90 -45.61 -22.41
C GLN A 54 -10.75 -44.37 -22.12
N PRO A 55 -12.02 -44.31 -22.56
CA PRO A 55 -12.89 -43.16 -22.35
C PRO A 55 -13.05 -42.75 -20.88
N ALA A 56 -13.17 -43.71 -19.96
CA ALA A 56 -13.33 -43.41 -18.54
C ALA A 56 -12.02 -42.89 -17.90
N TYR A 57 -10.86 -43.47 -18.27
CA TYR A 57 -9.53 -42.94 -17.91
C TYR A 57 -9.34 -41.51 -18.42
N ASN A 58 -9.62 -41.25 -19.70
CA ASN A 58 -9.42 -39.94 -20.31
C ASN A 58 -10.28 -38.86 -19.63
N LYS A 59 -11.51 -39.21 -19.20
CA LYS A 59 -12.40 -38.30 -18.48
C LYS A 59 -11.84 -37.91 -17.11
N ILE A 60 -11.39 -38.87 -16.30
CA ILE A 60 -10.83 -38.58 -14.98
C ILE A 60 -9.48 -37.86 -15.09
N TYR A 61 -8.66 -38.23 -16.09
CA TYR A 61 -7.38 -37.60 -16.35
C TYR A 61 -7.57 -36.14 -16.81
N ALA A 62 -8.49 -35.89 -17.74
CA ALA A 62 -8.81 -34.54 -18.18
C ALA A 62 -9.35 -33.67 -17.05
N ALA A 63 -10.22 -34.22 -16.19
CA ALA A 63 -10.73 -33.51 -15.02
C ALA A 63 -9.62 -33.17 -14.01
N GLY A 64 -8.76 -34.14 -13.68
CA GLY A 64 -7.61 -33.93 -12.80
C GLY A 64 -6.60 -32.94 -13.37
N PHE A 65 -6.28 -33.05 -14.65
CA PHE A 65 -5.39 -32.13 -15.36
C PHE A 65 -5.94 -30.70 -15.38
N THR A 66 -7.23 -30.54 -15.72
CA THR A 66 -7.89 -29.22 -15.75
C THR A 66 -7.93 -28.59 -14.36
N SER A 67 -8.31 -29.36 -13.35
CA SER A 67 -8.35 -28.89 -11.96
C SER A 67 -6.96 -28.52 -11.44
N GLY A 68 -5.96 -29.37 -11.68
CA GLY A 68 -4.57 -29.11 -11.30
C GLY A 68 -3.99 -27.88 -12.00
N GLN A 69 -4.27 -27.70 -13.29
CA GLN A 69 -3.84 -26.53 -14.05
C GLN A 69 -4.52 -25.25 -13.55
N GLN A 70 -5.83 -25.28 -13.30
CA GLN A 70 -6.56 -24.12 -12.78
C GLN A 70 -6.07 -23.74 -11.39
N ALA A 71 -5.93 -24.70 -10.48
CA ALA A 71 -5.44 -24.47 -9.13
C ALA A 71 -3.99 -23.95 -9.12
N GLY A 72 -3.11 -24.58 -9.90
CA GLY A 72 -1.71 -24.18 -10.04
C GLY A 72 -1.57 -22.77 -10.61
N ASN A 73 -2.32 -22.44 -11.67
CA ASN A 73 -2.30 -21.11 -12.27
C ASN A 73 -2.89 -20.05 -11.34
N ALA A 74 -4.00 -20.34 -10.66
CA ALA A 74 -4.61 -19.42 -9.70
C ALA A 74 -3.65 -19.12 -8.54
N ALA A 75 -3.08 -20.16 -7.92
CA ALA A 75 -2.14 -20.03 -6.83
C ALA A 75 -0.86 -19.30 -7.26
N GLY A 76 -0.27 -19.68 -8.40
CA GLY A 76 0.93 -19.06 -8.94
C GLY A 76 0.72 -17.58 -9.28
N LYS A 77 -0.41 -17.23 -9.91
CA LYS A 77 -0.74 -15.85 -10.24
C LYS A 77 -0.98 -15.02 -8.97
N GLN A 78 -1.74 -15.54 -8.01
CA GLN A 78 -2.03 -14.83 -6.76
C GLN A 78 -0.74 -14.60 -5.94
N ALA A 79 0.10 -15.63 -5.78
CA ALA A 79 1.35 -15.53 -5.04
C ALA A 79 2.36 -14.60 -5.73
N GLY A 80 2.48 -14.70 -7.06
CA GLY A 80 3.34 -13.84 -7.87
C GLY A 80 2.91 -12.38 -7.82
N GLN A 81 1.62 -12.09 -7.95
CA GLN A 81 1.08 -10.74 -7.88
C GLN A 81 1.21 -10.14 -6.46
N ALA A 82 0.89 -10.92 -5.42
CA ALA A 82 1.01 -10.45 -4.04
C ALA A 82 2.46 -10.12 -3.68
N SER A 83 3.39 -11.02 -4.01
CA SER A 83 4.83 -10.83 -3.74
C SER A 83 5.43 -9.71 -4.58
N GLY A 84 5.15 -9.68 -5.88
CA GLY A 84 5.63 -8.63 -6.78
C GLY A 84 5.14 -7.24 -6.40
N LYS A 85 3.85 -7.10 -6.06
CA LYS A 85 3.27 -5.82 -5.62
C LYS A 85 3.85 -5.38 -4.27
N ARG A 86 3.96 -6.29 -3.30
CA ARG A 86 4.52 -5.96 -1.97
C ARG A 86 5.98 -5.51 -2.08
N LEU A 87 6.82 -6.27 -2.77
CA LEU A 87 8.25 -5.98 -2.90
C LEU A 87 8.48 -4.73 -3.76
N GLY A 88 7.80 -4.60 -4.90
CA GLY A 88 7.91 -3.44 -5.77
C GLY A 88 7.49 -2.13 -5.08
N VAL A 89 6.37 -2.14 -4.34
CA VAL A 89 5.93 -0.97 -3.59
C VAL A 89 6.87 -0.65 -2.43
N ALA A 90 7.29 -1.64 -1.64
CA ALA A 90 8.17 -1.40 -0.50
C ALA A 90 9.53 -0.85 -0.92
N GLN A 91 10.16 -1.43 -1.95
CA GLN A 91 11.44 -0.96 -2.47
C GLN A 91 11.31 0.40 -3.16
N GLY A 92 10.29 0.58 -4.01
CA GLY A 92 10.04 1.85 -4.69
C GLY A 92 9.80 3.00 -3.71
N LEU A 93 9.01 2.77 -2.66
CA LEU A 93 8.72 3.77 -1.64
C LEU A 93 9.97 4.10 -0.81
N GLN A 94 10.76 3.11 -0.38
CA GLN A 94 11.97 3.35 0.39
C GLN A 94 13.01 4.14 -0.40
N VAL A 95 13.31 3.71 -1.64
CA VAL A 95 14.32 4.36 -2.47
C VAL A 95 13.85 5.77 -2.85
N GLY A 96 12.59 5.91 -3.29
CA GLY A 96 12.02 7.21 -3.67
C GLY A 96 12.00 8.19 -2.50
N LYS A 97 11.58 7.76 -1.30
CA LYS A 97 11.54 8.60 -0.11
C LYS A 97 12.94 9.03 0.32
N LYS A 98 13.89 8.09 0.43
CA LYS A 98 15.27 8.40 0.85
C LYS A 98 15.96 9.35 -0.13
N ALA A 99 15.81 9.12 -1.43
CA ALA A 99 16.40 9.98 -2.45
C ALA A 99 15.75 11.37 -2.47
N GLY A 100 14.41 11.42 -2.37
CA GLY A 100 13.66 12.68 -2.31
C GLY A 100 13.98 13.52 -1.07
N GLU A 101 14.05 12.90 0.11
CA GLU A 101 14.41 13.58 1.36
C GLU A 101 15.85 14.08 1.34
N ALA A 102 16.82 13.26 0.88
CA ALA A 102 18.22 13.67 0.81
C ALA A 102 18.44 14.83 -0.19
N ALA A 103 17.83 14.75 -1.38
CA ALA A 103 17.91 15.81 -2.38
C ALA A 103 17.18 17.08 -1.94
N GLY A 104 15.99 16.93 -1.36
CA GLY A 104 15.19 18.02 -0.82
C GLY A 104 15.86 18.75 0.33
N GLN A 105 16.45 18.01 1.29
CA GLN A 105 17.21 18.60 2.38
C GLN A 105 18.48 19.30 1.87
N LYS A 106 19.29 18.63 1.05
CA LYS A 106 20.57 19.21 0.59
C LYS A 106 20.34 20.50 -0.20
N THR A 107 19.45 20.46 -1.19
CA THR A 107 19.17 21.61 -2.06
C THR A 107 18.36 22.67 -1.34
N GLY A 108 17.30 22.27 -0.62
CA GLY A 108 16.45 23.19 0.12
C GLY A 108 17.20 23.93 1.22
N TYR A 109 18.03 23.21 2.00
CA TYR A 109 18.86 23.83 3.03
C TYR A 109 19.94 24.71 2.42
N SER A 110 20.74 24.21 1.46
CA SER A 110 21.84 24.99 0.90
C SER A 110 21.36 26.28 0.22
N THR A 111 20.33 26.17 -0.62
CA THR A 111 19.80 27.32 -1.36
C THR A 111 19.04 28.25 -0.42
N GLY A 112 18.17 27.71 0.44
CA GLY A 112 17.38 28.51 1.38
C GLY A 112 18.25 29.24 2.41
N TYR A 113 19.25 28.55 2.96
CA TYR A 113 20.21 29.15 3.89
C TYR A 113 21.02 30.24 3.22
N THR A 114 21.63 29.95 2.06
CA THR A 114 22.48 30.94 1.35
C THR A 114 21.67 32.17 0.95
N ALA A 115 20.48 31.97 0.37
CA ALA A 115 19.60 33.06 -0.03
C ALA A 115 19.11 33.87 1.19
N GLY A 116 18.70 33.18 2.26
CA GLY A 116 18.24 33.83 3.49
C GLY A 116 19.33 34.64 4.20
N VAL A 117 20.55 34.09 4.32
CA VAL A 117 21.70 34.79 4.90
C VAL A 117 22.09 35.98 4.03
N THR A 118 22.16 35.81 2.71
CA THR A 118 22.54 36.90 1.79
C THR A 118 21.51 38.03 1.84
N ALA A 119 20.21 37.71 1.77
CA ALA A 119 19.15 38.70 1.84
C ALA A 119 19.11 39.38 3.21
N GLY A 120 19.20 38.63 4.31
CA GLY A 120 19.24 39.21 5.66
C GLY A 120 20.44 40.14 5.85
N ALA A 121 21.62 39.75 5.35
CA ALA A 121 22.81 40.58 5.40
C ALA A 121 22.66 41.85 4.57
N SER A 122 22.11 41.79 3.34
CA SER A 122 21.91 42.99 2.53
C SER A 122 20.92 43.96 3.16
N GLU A 123 19.85 43.45 3.78
CA GLU A 123 18.86 44.31 4.46
C GLU A 123 19.39 44.92 5.75
N ALA A 124 20.21 44.19 6.52
CA ALA A 124 20.76 44.69 7.77
C ALA A 124 21.97 45.63 7.57
N LEU A 125 22.82 45.34 6.58
CA LEU A 125 24.05 46.10 6.32
C LEU A 125 23.87 47.23 5.29
N GLY A 126 22.72 47.28 4.60
CA GLY A 126 22.47 48.26 3.54
C GLY A 126 23.52 48.17 2.42
N THR A 127 24.05 49.32 2.00
CA THR A 127 25.10 49.41 0.96
C THR A 127 26.52 49.23 1.50
N LEU A 128 26.68 48.96 2.80
CA LEU A 128 27.99 48.87 3.46
C LEU A 128 28.60 47.47 3.25
N GLY A 129 29.18 47.26 2.07
CA GLY A 129 30.00 46.09 1.77
C GLY A 129 31.35 46.10 2.50
N ALA A 130 31.90 44.91 2.76
CA ALA A 130 33.23 44.66 3.34
C ALA A 130 33.47 45.27 4.73
N TRP A 131 33.48 44.44 5.77
CA TRP A 131 33.84 44.82 7.15
C TRP A 131 35.23 44.28 7.49
N ASN A 132 36.06 45.11 8.11
CA ASN A 132 37.33 44.66 8.66
C ASN A 132 37.06 44.10 10.06
N THR A 133 37.51 42.88 10.36
CA THR A 133 37.25 42.22 11.65
C THR A 133 38.29 42.56 12.73
N ASP A 134 39.36 43.25 12.36
CA ASP A 134 40.52 43.51 13.23
C ASP A 134 40.41 44.86 13.95
N VAL A 135 39.36 45.64 13.69
CA VAL A 135 39.18 47.00 14.19
C VAL A 135 37.72 47.24 14.62
N PRO A 136 37.49 47.91 15.76
CA PRO A 136 36.14 48.22 16.19
C PRO A 136 35.55 49.42 15.44
N TYR A 137 34.22 49.46 15.35
CA TYR A 137 33.45 50.50 14.65
C TYR A 137 32.47 51.18 15.59
N VAL A 138 32.21 52.47 15.34
CA VAL A 138 30.99 53.15 15.75
C VAL A 138 30.01 53.10 14.57
N VAL A 139 28.81 52.62 14.81
CA VAL A 139 27.76 52.47 13.79
C VAL A 139 26.54 53.31 14.12
N GLU A 140 25.92 53.89 13.11
CA GLU A 140 24.62 54.56 13.24
C GLU A 140 23.55 53.71 12.57
N LEU A 141 22.45 53.52 13.29
CA LEU A 141 21.31 52.73 12.82
C LEU A 141 20.17 53.65 12.39
N ASN A 142 19.54 53.33 11.27
CA ASN A 142 18.27 53.93 10.87
C ASN A 142 17.18 52.87 10.84
N PRO A 143 15.90 53.25 11.04
CA PRO A 143 14.78 52.36 10.78
C PRO A 143 14.89 51.77 9.37
N SER A 144 14.59 50.47 9.25
CA SER A 144 14.55 49.80 7.97
C SER A 144 13.10 49.60 7.51
N SER A 145 12.88 49.69 6.21
CA SER A 145 11.60 49.34 5.55
C SER A 145 11.50 47.84 5.23
N ALA A 146 12.59 47.10 5.42
CA ALA A 146 12.67 45.69 5.09
C ALA A 146 11.87 44.83 6.07
N LYS A 147 11.14 43.85 5.52
CA LYS A 147 10.26 42.99 6.32
C LYS A 147 11.10 42.15 7.29
N GLY A 148 10.86 42.33 8.59
CA GLY A 148 11.52 41.55 9.64
C GLY A 148 12.89 42.08 10.06
N VAL A 149 13.34 43.21 9.49
CA VAL A 149 14.56 43.90 9.90
C VAL A 149 14.14 45.28 10.41
N PRO A 150 14.11 45.53 11.73
CA PRO A 150 13.62 46.79 12.29
C PRO A 150 14.59 47.96 12.05
N TYR A 151 15.89 47.68 12.01
CA TYR A 151 16.95 48.67 11.83
C TYR A 151 18.00 48.16 10.85
N GLN A 152 18.55 49.07 10.06
CA GLN A 152 19.70 48.83 9.18
C GLN A 152 20.87 49.71 9.61
N ILE A 153 22.09 49.24 9.37
CA ILE A 153 23.29 50.05 9.56
C ILE A 153 23.34 51.09 8.44
N TYR A 154 23.23 52.36 8.82
CA TYR A 154 23.23 53.48 7.88
C TYR A 154 24.65 54.00 7.62
N SER A 155 25.45 54.13 8.67
CA SER A 155 26.82 54.61 8.59
C SER A 155 27.73 53.82 9.53
N ARG A 156 29.03 53.79 9.22
CA ARG A 156 30.06 53.19 10.07
C ARG A 156 31.32 54.04 10.05
N THR A 157 31.96 54.18 11.21
CA THR A 157 33.23 54.88 11.38
C THR A 157 34.19 54.00 12.15
N LEU A 158 35.41 53.84 11.64
CA LEU A 158 36.48 53.12 12.33
C LEU A 158 36.89 53.86 13.60
N MET A 159 37.03 53.11 14.69
CA MET A 159 37.55 53.69 15.92
C MET A 159 39.05 53.92 15.81
N LEU A 160 39.49 55.07 16.32
CA LEU A 160 40.88 55.50 16.34
C LEU A 160 41.52 55.13 17.67
N LYS A 161 42.73 54.57 17.61
CA LYS A 161 43.53 54.30 18.81
C LYS A 161 43.85 55.61 19.54
N GLY A 162 43.65 55.62 20.85
CA GLY A 162 43.92 56.80 21.68
C GLY A 162 42.81 57.85 21.65
N PHE A 163 41.59 57.49 21.26
CA PHE A 163 40.42 58.35 21.33
C PHE A 163 39.34 57.72 22.23
N SER A 164 38.64 58.56 23.00
CA SER A 164 37.39 58.18 23.66
C SER A 164 36.19 58.61 22.82
N TYR A 165 35.15 57.80 22.81
CA TYR A 165 33.92 58.02 22.05
C TYR A 165 32.73 58.18 23.02
N PHE A 166 31.84 59.12 22.74
CA PHE A 166 30.70 59.46 23.59
C PHE A 166 29.56 60.06 22.76
N LEU A 167 28.34 60.12 23.32
CA LEU A 167 27.21 60.79 22.67
C LEU A 167 27.44 62.29 22.60
N CYS A 168 27.27 62.87 21.42
CA CYS A 168 27.27 64.31 21.25
C CYS A 168 26.13 64.97 22.05
N PRO A 169 26.21 66.28 22.33
CA PRO A 169 25.15 67.00 23.07
C PRO A 169 23.75 66.95 22.42
N ASP A 170 23.67 66.62 21.12
CA ASP A 170 22.41 66.39 20.42
C ASP A 170 21.69 65.09 20.86
N GLY A 171 22.38 64.22 21.60
CA GLY A 171 21.91 62.93 22.08
C GLY A 171 21.70 61.88 20.99
N LYS A 172 22.14 62.14 19.75
CA LYS A 172 21.83 61.33 18.57
C LYS A 172 23.07 60.92 17.76
N THR A 173 24.13 61.72 17.78
CA THR A 173 25.36 61.43 17.03
C THR A 173 26.51 61.04 17.95
N ALA A 174 27.52 60.36 17.40
CA ALA A 174 28.71 59.95 18.14
C ALA A 174 29.86 60.96 17.96
N CYS A 175 30.38 61.45 19.07
CA CYS A 175 31.53 62.35 19.16
C CYS A 175 32.76 61.59 19.66
N ASN A 176 33.95 62.14 19.40
CA ASN A 176 35.19 61.62 19.97
C ASN A 176 36.13 62.73 20.44
N THR A 177 37.03 62.38 21.37
CA THR A 177 38.14 63.25 21.80
C THR A 177 39.41 62.44 21.99
N LYS A 178 40.57 63.08 21.78
CA LYS A 178 41.87 62.43 21.94
C LYS A 178 42.17 62.26 23.43
N LEU A 179 42.54 61.04 23.82
CA LEU A 179 42.97 60.75 25.19
C LEU A 179 44.33 61.41 25.46
N PRO A 180 44.56 61.92 26.69
CA PRO A 180 45.90 62.32 27.10
C PRO A 180 46.84 61.11 27.01
N GLY A 181 47.97 61.31 26.33
CA GLY A 181 48.96 60.27 26.05
C GLY A 181 49.83 59.93 27.24
#